data_AF-A0A497MYS3-F1
#
_entry.id   AF-A0A497MYS3-F1
#
_cell.length_a   1.000
_cell.length_b   1.000
_cell.length_c   1.000
_cell.angle_alpha   90.00
_cell.angle_beta   90.00
_cell.angle_gamma   90.00
#
_symmetry.space_group_name_H-M   'P 1'
#
loop_
_entity.id
_entity.type
_entity.pdbx_description
1 polymer ?
#
loop_
_entity_poly.entity_id
_entity_poly.type
_entity_poly.pdbx_seq_one_letter_code
_entity_poly.pdbx_strand_id
1 'polypeptide(L)'
;MEDIRALVFKYALLNAVRHDGKARPKPVVSKVIAERPELRERARELFQLAGEVVSEVNSWSFTRQRRELESRWPELLVERRRERREKGLPPLPN
;
A
#
# COMPACT_ATOMS: atom_id res chain seq x y z
N MET A 1 -4.29 4.50 19.35
CA MET A 1 -4.71 5.30 18.18
C MET A 1 -3.65 5.11 17.11
N GLU A 2 -4.02 4.54 15.98
CA GLU A 2 -3.09 4.39 14.86
C GLU A 2 -2.94 5.76 14.20
N ASP A 3 -1.70 6.24 14.09
CA ASP A 3 -1.39 7.52 13.45
C ASP A 3 -1.75 7.44 11.96
N ILE A 4 -2.50 8.42 11.44
CA ILE A 4 -2.86 8.51 10.01
C ILE A 4 -1.60 8.41 9.14
N ARG A 5 -0.48 9.00 9.58
CA ARG A 5 0.81 8.89 8.87
C ARG A 5 1.33 7.46 8.84
N ALA A 6 1.18 6.70 9.92
CA ALA A 6 1.59 5.29 9.96
C ALA A 6 0.76 4.44 8.99
N LEU A 7 -0.54 4.69 8.90
CA LEU A 7 -1.42 4.01 7.95
C LEU A 7 -1.09 4.35 6.50
N VAL A 8 -0.84 5.62 6.20
CA VAL A 8 -0.38 6.07 4.88
C VAL A 8 0.97 5.42 4.53
N PHE A 9 1.89 5.34 5.48
CA PHE A 9 3.21 4.74 5.31
C PHE A 9 3.14 3.23 5.06
N LYS A 10 2.32 2.49 5.81
CA LYS A 10 2.01 1.07 5.57
C LYS A 10 1.60 0.84 4.12
N TYR A 11 0.64 1.63 3.63
CA TYR A 11 0.13 1.47 2.27
C TYR A 11 1.07 1.98 1.18
N ALA A 12 1.88 2.99 1.47
CA ALA A 12 2.94 3.44 0.56
C ALA A 12 4.00 2.36 0.35
N LEU A 13 4.50 1.73 1.42
CA LEU A 13 5.42 0.60 1.33
C LEU A 13 4.82 -0.59 0.58
N LEU A 14 3.58 -0.96 0.91
CA LEU A 14 2.89 -2.05 0.21
C LEU A 14 2.75 -1.74 -1.28
N ASN A 15 2.41 -0.50 -1.65
CA ASN A 15 2.30 -0.09 -3.04
C ASN A 15 3.67 -0.15 -3.74
N ALA A 16 4.73 0.40 -3.15
CA ALA A 16 6.09 0.33 -3.70
C ALA A 16 6.54 -1.12 -3.93
N VAL A 17 6.41 -1.99 -2.92
CA VAL A 17 6.80 -3.41 -3.02
C VAL A 17 5.98 -4.18 -4.05
N ARG A 18 4.72 -3.76 -4.29
CA ARG A 18 3.85 -4.34 -5.32
C ARG A 18 4.20 -3.86 -6.73
N HIS A 19 4.86 -2.71 -6.87
CA HIS A 19 5.15 -2.04 -8.14
C HIS A 19 6.64 -1.71 -8.29
N ASP A 20 7.51 -2.68 -8.00
CA ASP A 20 8.95 -2.62 -8.28
C ASP A 20 9.64 -1.37 -7.74
N GLY A 21 9.25 -0.99 -6.53
CA GLY A 21 9.80 0.10 -5.76
C GLY A 21 9.19 1.47 -6.04
N LYS A 22 8.13 1.54 -6.84
CA LYS A 22 7.44 2.80 -7.19
C LYS A 22 6.05 2.88 -6.58
N ALA A 23 5.93 3.59 -5.46
CA ALA A 23 4.64 3.97 -4.89
C ALA A 23 4.04 5.19 -5.61
N ARG A 24 2.70 5.30 -5.58
CA ARG A 24 1.94 6.44 -6.11
C ARG A 24 0.90 6.91 -5.08
N PRO A 25 0.68 8.23 -4.90
CA PRO A 25 -0.24 8.74 -3.87
C PRO A 25 -1.68 8.27 -4.06
N LYS A 26 -2.20 8.27 -5.29
CA LYS A 26 -3.61 7.91 -5.57
C LYS A 26 -3.97 6.48 -5.11
N PRO A 27 -3.23 5.41 -5.48
CA PRO A 27 -3.45 4.07 -4.92
C PRO A 27 -3.36 3.99 -3.40
N VAL A 28 -2.42 4.71 -2.80
CA VAL A 28 -2.22 4.75 -1.34
C VAL A 28 -3.44 5.34 -0.65
N VAL A 29 -3.87 6.53 -1.07
CA VAL A 29 -5.08 7.21 -0.55
C VAL A 29 -6.31 6.33 -0.71
N SER A 30 -6.46 5.68 -1.88
CA SER A 30 -7.58 4.77 -2.12
C SER A 30 -7.61 3.60 -1.15
N LYS A 31 -6.46 3.03 -0.78
CA LYS A 31 -6.38 1.94 0.21
C LYS A 31 -6.62 2.43 1.63
N VAL A 32 -6.08 3.60 1.99
CA VAL A 32 -6.34 4.22 3.30
C VAL A 32 -7.83 4.50 3.50
N ILE A 33 -8.52 5.08 2.51
CA ILE A 33 -9.97 5.34 2.60
C ILE A 33 -10.79 4.05 2.62
N ALA A 34 -10.32 2.98 1.97
CA ALA A 34 -11.00 1.70 2.03
C ALA A 34 -10.93 1.08 3.44
N GLU A 35 -9.82 1.26 4.16
CA GLU A 35 -9.68 0.80 5.56
C GLU A 35 -10.32 1.76 6.57
N ARG A 36 -10.27 3.07 6.32
CA ARG A 36 -10.80 4.14 7.18
C ARG A 36 -11.70 5.09 6.38
N PRO A 37 -12.96 4.70 6.09
CA PRO A 37 -13.88 5.49 5.27
C PRO A 37 -14.13 6.91 5.78
N GLU A 38 -14.01 7.14 7.09
CA GLU A 38 -14.16 8.44 7.73
C GLU A 38 -13.10 9.47 7.28
N LEU A 39 -11.95 9.01 6.78
CA LEU A 39 -10.90 9.91 6.28
C LEU A 39 -11.24 10.50 4.89
N ARG A 40 -12.33 10.05 4.26
CA ARG A 40 -12.78 10.59 2.96
C ARG A 40 -13.08 12.09 3.03
N GLU A 41 -13.59 12.58 4.15
CA GLU A 41 -13.86 14.02 4.33
C GLU A 41 -12.57 14.86 4.32
N ARG A 42 -11.44 14.24 4.69
CA ARG A 42 -10.11 14.84 4.73
C ARG A 42 -9.25 14.43 3.54
N ALA A 43 -9.86 14.03 2.43
CA ALA A 43 -9.14 13.49 1.27
C ALA A 43 -8.03 14.41 0.74
N ARG A 44 -8.21 15.74 0.81
CA ARG A 44 -7.20 16.71 0.38
C ARG A 44 -5.93 16.66 1.25
N GLU A 45 -6.10 16.71 2.57
CA GLU A 45 -4.98 16.59 3.53
C GLU A 45 -4.31 15.21 3.40
N LEU A 46 -5.11 14.16 3.27
CA LEU A 46 -4.62 12.80 3.10
C LEU A 46 -3.78 12.64 1.82
N PHE A 47 -4.17 13.31 0.73
CA PHE A 47 -3.40 13.30 -0.52
C PHE A 47 -2.06 14.04 -0.39
N GLN A 48 -2.01 15.15 0.35
CA GLN A 48 -0.77 15.86 0.64
C GLN A 48 0.18 14.99 1.46
N LEU A 49 -0.30 14.43 2.57
CA LEU A 49 0.46 13.52 3.42
C LEU A 49 0.94 12.29 2.65
N ALA A 50 0.08 11.71 1.80
CA ALA A 50 0.46 10.60 0.94
C ALA A 50 1.55 11.00 -0.06
N GLY A 51 1.55 12.23 -0.58
CA GLY A 51 2.60 12.74 -1.44
C GLY A 51 3.97 12.77 -0.77
N GLU A 52 4.04 13.30 0.45
CA GLU A 52 5.26 13.34 1.26
C GLU A 52 5.78 11.94 1.57
N VAL A 53 4.90 11.07 2.07
CA VAL A 53 5.24 9.70 2.46
C VAL A 53 5.65 8.85 1.26
N VAL A 54 4.96 8.99 0.11
CA VAL A 54 5.35 8.30 -1.12
C VAL A 54 6.72 8.75 -1.61
N SER A 55 7.04 10.05 -1.50
CA SER A 55 8.36 10.56 -1.87
C SER A 55 9.45 9.99 -0.96
N GLU A 56 9.19 9.92 0.34
CA GLU A 56 10.09 9.26 1.31
C GLU A 56 10.31 7.79 0.95
N VAL A 57 9.24 7.02 0.76
CA VAL A 57 9.33 5.58 0.43
C VAL A 57 10.07 5.37 -0.90
N ASN A 58 9.78 6.17 -1.92
CA ASN A 58 10.41 6.06 -3.24
C ASN A 58 11.90 6.44 -3.22
N SER A 59 12.37 7.18 -2.21
CA SER A 59 13.80 7.47 -2.02
C SER A 59 14.59 6.25 -1.49
N TRP A 60 13.90 5.23 -0.98
CA TRP A 60 14.54 4.03 -0.45
C TRP A 60 14.81 3.00 -1.54
N SER A 61 15.83 2.16 -1.32
CA SER A 61 16.03 0.99 -2.19
C SER A 61 14.89 -0.01 -2.03
N PHE A 62 14.57 -0.72 -3.11
CA PHE A 62 13.54 -1.78 -3.09
C PHE A 62 13.79 -2.81 -1.97
N THR A 63 15.04 -3.20 -1.74
CA THR A 63 15.42 -4.10 -0.64
C THR A 63 15.06 -3.53 0.73
N ARG A 64 15.30 -2.24 0.97
CA ARG A 64 14.94 -1.57 2.22
C ARG A 64 13.42 -1.51 2.38
N GLN A 65 12.69 -1.12 1.33
CA GLN A 65 11.22 -1.08 1.36
C GLN A 65 10.63 -2.46 1.71
N ARG A 66 11.15 -3.53 1.09
CA ARG A 66 10.69 -4.89 1.36
C ARG A 66 10.99 -5.31 2.80
N ARG A 67 12.21 -5.07 3.29
CA ARG A 67 12.59 -5.39 4.69
C ARG A 67 11.73 -4.64 5.70
N GLU A 68 11.46 -3.37 5.47
CA GLU A 68 10.61 -2.58 6.37
C GLU A 68 9.19 -3.13 6.42
N LEU A 69 8.62 -3.45 5.25
CA LEU A 69 7.29 -4.04 5.14
C LEU A 69 7.21 -5.43 5.78
N GLU A 70 8.23 -6.28 5.57
CA GLU A 70 8.35 -7.60 6.21
C GLU A 70 8.47 -7.50 7.74
N SER A 71 9.18 -6.49 8.24
CA SER A 71 9.40 -6.29 9.68
C SER A 71 8.12 -5.83 10.40
N ARG A 72 7.38 -4.90 9.79
CA ARG A 72 6.25 -4.22 10.45
C ARG A 72 4.88 -4.78 10.11
N TRP A 73 4.70 -5.28 8.88
CA TRP A 73 3.42 -5.78 8.37
C TRP A 73 3.60 -7.04 7.50
N PRO A 74 4.22 -8.11 8.03
CA PRO A 74 4.46 -9.35 7.28
C PRO A 74 3.17 -9.96 6.70
N GLU A 75 2.02 -9.77 7.35
CA GLU A 75 0.71 -10.27 6.94
C GLU A 75 0.28 -9.76 5.55
N LEU A 76 0.65 -8.52 5.19
CA LEU A 76 0.29 -7.92 3.89
C LEU A 76 0.98 -8.61 2.70
N LEU A 77 2.10 -9.28 2.95
CA LEU A 77 2.83 -10.05 1.95
C LEU A 77 2.22 -11.43 1.75
N VAL A 78 1.63 -12.01 2.81
CA VAL A 78 0.88 -13.26 2.74
C VAL A 78 -0.43 -13.06 1.97
N GLU A 79 -1.14 -11.96 2.21
CA GLU A 79 -2.38 -11.61 1.52
C GLU A 79 -2.18 -11.55 0.00
N ARG A 80 -1.08 -10.93 -0.48
CA ARG A 80 -0.73 -10.91 -1.91
C ARG A 80 -0.58 -12.30 -2.52
N ARG A 81 -0.03 -13.27 -1.77
CA ARG A 81 0.12 -14.67 -2.24
C ARG A 81 -1.24 -15.36 -2.35
N ARG A 82 -2.18 -15.07 -1.45
CA ARG A 82 -3.56 -15.58 -1.50
C ARG A 82 -4.35 -14.96 -2.65
N GLU A 83 -4.32 -13.63 -2.80
CA GLU A 83 -4.97 -12.91 -3.91
C GLU A 83 -4.51 -13.44 -5.30
N ARG A 84 -3.23 -13.83 -5.44
CA ARG A 84 -2.72 -14.42 -6.70
C ARG A 84 -3.21 -15.85 -6.97
N ARG A 85 -3.48 -16.63 -5.92
CA ARG A 85 -3.96 -18.02 -6.06
C ARG A 85 -5.46 -18.06 -6.37
N GLU A 86 -6.24 -17.18 -5.77
CA GLU A 86 -7.70 -17.11 -5.97
C GLU A 86 -8.09 -16.55 -7.33
N LYS A 87 -7.25 -15.71 -7.96
CA LYS A 87 -7.47 -15.18 -9.31
C LYS A 87 -7.04 -16.13 -10.44
N GLY A 88 -6.82 -17.41 -10.14
CA GLY A 88 -6.54 -18.46 -11.12
C GLY A 88 -7.76 -18.76 -11.99
N LEU A 89 -7.85 -18.06 -13.12
CA LEU A 89 -8.58 -18.30 -14.37
C LEU A 89 -9.92 -19.07 -14.30
N PRO A 90 -11.05 -18.51 -14.80
CA PRO A 90 -12.19 -19.34 -15.16
C PRO A 90 -11.75 -20.38 -16.21
N PRO A 91 -12.27 -21.62 -16.15
CA PRO A 91 -11.95 -22.63 -17.14
C PRO A 91 -12.38 -22.14 -18.53
N LEU A 92 -11.54 -22.37 -19.54
CA LEU A 92 -11.88 -22.06 -20.93
C LEU A 92 -13.10 -22.89 -21.35
N PRO A 93 -14.16 -22.29 -21.92
CA PRO A 93 -15.26 -23.05 -22.51
C PRO A 93 -14.80 -23.70 -23.82
N ASN A 94 -15.18 -24.97 -24.01
CA ASN A 94 -14.97 -25.75 -25.25
C ASN A 94 -15.91 -25.29 -26.37
#